data_AF-A0A560KUF5-F1
#
_entry.id   AF-A0A560KUF5-F1
#
_cell.length_a   1.000
_cell.length_b   1.000
_cell.length_c   1.000
_cell.angle_alpha   90.00
_cell.angle_beta   90.00
_cell.angle_gamma   90.00
#
_symmetry.space_group_name_H-M   'P 1'
#
loop_
_entity.id
_entity.type
_entity.pdbx_description
1 polymer ?
#
loop_
_entity_poly.entity_id
_entity_poly.type
_entity_poly.pdbx_seq_one_letter_code
_entity_poly.pdbx_strand_id
1 'polypeptide(L)'
;MTTLYEHLPVDIREVVDAYVVDLSPHPWRTRFLALIDLLEEKLESRTEPKRWRLIQQWTGIVTATLEHLRPDSSVVECLGLMSISFNEQWRAQALGQIERDPTVLDRLVAICSDWEDIVDSVLEALIKDGQSKRDRLAAADRDLFQRQHMIRRH
;
A
#
# COMPACT_ATOMS: atom_id res chain seq x y z
N MET A 1 14.18 1.21 15.20
CA MET A 1 12.89 1.36 14.52
C MET A 1 12.56 0.00 13.96
N THR A 2 11.42 -0.57 14.31
CA THR A 2 10.89 -1.75 13.63
C THR A 2 10.36 -1.32 12.25
N THR A 3 10.56 -2.16 11.25
CA THR A 3 10.14 -1.90 9.86
C THR A 3 8.77 -2.51 9.60
N LEU A 4 8.03 -2.06 8.58
CA LEU A 4 6.77 -2.73 8.19
C LEU A 4 7.03 -4.20 7.87
N TYR A 5 8.15 -4.47 7.18
CA TYR A 5 8.55 -5.82 6.80
C TYR A 5 8.47 -6.84 7.94
N GLU A 6 8.98 -6.51 9.13
CA GLU A 6 9.01 -7.42 10.30
C GLU A 6 7.62 -7.85 10.79
N HIS A 7 6.58 -7.09 10.44
CA HIS A 7 5.20 -7.35 10.83
C HIS A 7 4.37 -8.00 9.71
N LEU A 8 4.95 -8.24 8.53
CA LEU A 8 4.27 -8.89 7.43
C LEU A 8 4.17 -10.41 7.65
N PRO A 9 3.07 -11.04 7.19
CA PRO A 9 2.96 -12.50 7.12
C PRO A 9 4.14 -13.12 6.36
N VAL A 10 4.51 -14.35 6.70
CA VAL A 10 5.69 -15.05 6.13
C VAL A 10 5.63 -15.12 4.62
N ASP A 11 4.48 -15.50 4.06
CA ASP A 11 4.24 -15.58 2.61
C ASP A 11 4.47 -14.23 1.90
N ILE A 12 4.16 -13.11 2.56
CA ILE A 12 4.38 -11.78 2.00
C ILE A 12 5.83 -11.36 2.14
N ARG A 13 6.51 -11.72 3.23
CA ARG A 13 7.94 -11.46 3.38
C ARG A 13 8.76 -12.22 2.34
N GLU A 14 8.41 -13.47 2.04
CA GLU A 14 9.04 -14.25 0.98
C GLU A 14 8.92 -13.58 -0.39
N VAL A 15 7.74 -13.00 -0.70
CA VAL A 15 7.54 -12.21 -1.93
C VAL A 15 8.42 -10.95 -1.91
N VAL A 16 8.47 -10.22 -0.79
CA VAL A 16 9.32 -9.03 -0.66
C VAL A 16 10.80 -9.40 -0.86
N ASP A 17 11.28 -10.48 -0.24
CA ASP A 17 12.67 -10.92 -0.34
C ASP A 17 13.06 -11.25 -1.78
N ALA A 18 12.19 -11.97 -2.50
CA ALA A 18 12.39 -12.28 -3.91
C ALA A 18 12.49 -11.01 -4.75
N TYR A 19 11.54 -10.08 -4.59
CA TYR A 19 11.54 -8.81 -5.31
C TYR A 19 12.77 -7.95 -4.95
N VAL A 20 13.21 -7.92 -3.69
CA VAL A 20 14.40 -7.17 -3.29
C VAL A 20 15.64 -7.71 -3.98
N VAL A 21 15.81 -9.03 -4.03
CA VAL A 21 16.94 -9.68 -4.72
C VAL A 21 16.91 -9.34 -6.21
N ASP A 22 15.76 -9.50 -6.87
CA ASP A 22 15.63 -9.29 -8.31
C ASP A 22 15.74 -7.82 -8.70
N LEU A 23 15.19 -6.90 -7.90
CA LEU A 23 15.12 -5.47 -8.22
C LEU A 23 16.33 -4.66 -7.77
N SER A 24 17.12 -5.14 -6.81
CA SER A 24 18.32 -4.47 -6.32
C SER A 24 19.30 -4.02 -7.41
N PRO A 25 19.68 -4.84 -8.42
CA PRO A 25 20.62 -4.43 -9.46
C PRO A 25 20.03 -3.44 -10.48
N HIS A 26 18.71 -3.24 -10.48
CA HIS A 26 18.02 -2.48 -11.52
C HIS A 26 17.84 -1.00 -11.19
N PRO A 27 17.75 -0.11 -12.19
CA PRO A 27 17.42 1.29 -11.97
C PRO A 27 15.97 1.47 -11.51
N TRP A 28 15.67 2.59 -10.86
CA TRP A 28 14.33 2.89 -10.32
C TRP A 28 13.19 2.77 -11.32
N ARG A 29 13.40 3.11 -12.59
CA ARG A 29 12.40 2.92 -13.63
C ARG A 29 11.96 1.47 -13.78
N THR A 30 12.90 0.54 -13.81
CA THR A 30 12.63 -0.90 -13.90
C THR A 30 11.96 -1.40 -12.61
N ARG A 31 12.44 -0.94 -11.45
CA ARG A 31 11.85 -1.28 -10.15
C ARG A 31 10.38 -0.84 -10.06
N PHE A 32 10.10 0.37 -10.53
CA PHE A 32 8.78 0.95 -10.57
C PHE A 32 7.84 0.13 -11.43
N LEU A 33 8.19 -0.09 -12.70
CA LEU A 33 7.35 -0.86 -13.61
C LEU A 33 7.09 -2.28 -13.09
N ALA A 34 8.10 -2.98 -12.59
CA ALA A 34 7.92 -4.31 -12.02
C ALA A 34 6.96 -4.32 -10.80
N LEU A 35 7.00 -3.28 -9.97
CA LEU A 35 6.05 -3.14 -8.86
C LEU A 35 4.64 -2.76 -9.35
N ILE A 36 4.49 -2.04 -10.47
CA ILE A 36 3.19 -1.78 -11.08
C ILE A 36 2.63 -3.08 -11.70
N ASP A 37 3.45 -3.85 -12.41
CA ASP A 37 3.06 -5.14 -13.00
C ASP A 37 2.53 -6.11 -11.90
N LEU A 38 3.17 -6.12 -10.73
CA LEU A 38 2.70 -6.90 -9.56
C LEU A 38 1.28 -6.49 -9.10
N LEU A 39 0.90 -5.21 -9.24
CA LEU A 39 -0.47 -4.78 -8.93
C LEU A 39 -1.46 -5.38 -9.92
N GLU A 40 -1.13 -5.34 -11.22
CA GLU A 40 -1.97 -5.90 -12.28
C GLU A 40 -2.16 -7.41 -12.07
N GLU A 41 -1.08 -8.16 -11.84
CA GLU A 41 -1.13 -9.60 -11.56
C GLU A 41 -2.06 -9.92 -10.38
N LYS A 42 -1.99 -9.12 -9.31
CA LYS A 42 -2.87 -9.28 -8.15
C LYS A 42 -4.32 -8.99 -8.49
N LEU A 43 -4.60 -7.94 -9.25
CA LEU A 43 -5.96 -7.55 -9.64
C LEU A 43 -6.60 -8.53 -10.63
N GLU A 44 -5.79 -9.20 -11.46
CA GLU A 44 -6.23 -10.29 -12.34
C GLU A 44 -6.52 -11.59 -11.59
N SER A 45 -5.92 -11.78 -10.41
CA SER A 45 -6.17 -12.96 -9.58
C SER A 45 -7.64 -13.02 -9.12
N ARG A 46 -8.41 -13.94 -9.70
CA ARG A 46 -9.87 -14.08 -9.49
C ARG A 46 -10.26 -14.60 -8.10
N THR A 47 -9.31 -14.83 -7.22
CA THR A 47 -9.48 -15.55 -5.96
C THR A 47 -9.85 -14.66 -4.78
N GLU A 48 -9.51 -13.37 -4.78
CA GLU A 48 -9.91 -12.45 -3.70
C GLU A 48 -11.16 -11.64 -4.10
N PRO A 49 -12.29 -11.81 -3.40
CA PRO A 49 -13.53 -11.09 -3.73
C PRO A 49 -13.47 -9.59 -3.43
N LYS A 50 -12.38 -9.10 -2.81
CA LYS A 50 -12.22 -7.72 -2.35
C LYS A 50 -10.97 -7.07 -2.94
N ARG A 51 -11.13 -6.40 -4.09
CA ARG A 51 -10.08 -5.62 -4.77
C ARG A 51 -9.27 -4.70 -3.83
N TRP A 52 -9.91 -4.05 -2.87
CA TRP A 52 -9.23 -3.16 -1.92
C TRP A 52 -8.18 -3.88 -1.05
N ARG A 53 -8.37 -5.19 -0.74
CA ARG A 53 -7.39 -5.96 0.03
C ARG A 53 -6.15 -6.28 -0.80
N LEU A 54 -6.35 -6.58 -2.08
CA LEU A 54 -5.25 -6.82 -3.02
C LEU A 54 -4.39 -5.57 -3.17
N ILE A 55 -5.04 -4.41 -3.32
CA ILE A 55 -4.36 -3.10 -3.38
C ILE A 55 -3.56 -2.84 -2.09
N GLN A 56 -4.14 -3.07 -0.92
CA GLN A 56 -3.41 -2.90 0.35
C GLN A 56 -2.23 -3.85 0.51
N GLN A 57 -2.40 -5.11 0.12
CA GLN A 57 -1.32 -6.09 0.17
C GLN A 57 -0.18 -5.67 -0.77
N TRP A 58 -0.53 -5.21 -1.98
CA TRP A 58 0.43 -4.64 -2.92
C TRP A 58 1.15 -3.41 -2.33
N THR A 59 0.42 -2.44 -1.77
CA THR A 59 1.02 -1.26 -1.12
C THR A 59 1.96 -1.66 0.04
N GLY A 60 1.62 -2.73 0.77
CA GLY A 60 2.48 -3.30 1.80
C GLY A 60 3.79 -3.86 1.25
N ILE A 61 3.73 -4.61 0.14
CA ILE A 61 4.90 -5.14 -0.56
C ILE A 61 5.77 -3.99 -1.09
N VAL A 62 5.17 -2.99 -1.75
CA VAL A 62 5.89 -1.80 -2.23
C VAL A 62 6.63 -1.12 -1.08
N THR A 63 5.93 -0.85 0.03
CA THR A 63 6.52 -0.17 1.19
C THR A 63 7.68 -0.97 1.77
N ALA A 64 7.52 -2.27 1.99
CA ALA A 64 8.56 -3.12 2.53
C ALA A 64 9.75 -3.28 1.57
N THR A 65 9.51 -3.31 0.26
CA THR A 65 10.58 -3.34 -0.76
C THR A 65 11.39 -2.04 -0.71
N LEU A 66 10.73 -0.89 -0.59
CA LEU A 66 11.40 0.40 -0.44
C LEU A 66 12.28 0.46 0.84
N GLU A 67 11.83 -0.11 1.97
CA GLU A 67 12.63 -0.19 3.20
C GLU A 67 13.99 -0.86 2.97
N HIS A 68 14.05 -1.87 2.11
CA HIS A 68 15.29 -2.57 1.78
C HIS A 68 16.12 -1.83 0.72
N LEU A 69 15.46 -1.31 -0.32
CA LEU A 69 16.15 -0.67 -1.45
C LEU A 69 16.62 0.76 -1.17
N ARG A 70 16.22 1.34 -0.03
CA ARG A 70 16.51 2.71 0.42
C ARG A 70 15.99 3.76 -0.57
N PRO A 71 14.80 4.33 -0.32
CA PRO A 71 14.16 5.20 -1.30
C PRO A 71 14.99 6.45 -1.59
N ASP A 72 15.01 6.85 -2.87
CA ASP A 72 15.67 8.05 -3.37
C ASP A 72 14.61 9.03 -3.88
N SER A 73 14.29 10.05 -3.09
CA SER A 73 13.26 11.04 -3.45
C SER A 73 13.67 11.96 -4.62
N SER A 74 14.92 11.91 -5.08
CA SER A 74 15.34 12.69 -6.25
C SER A 74 14.90 12.05 -7.58
N VAL A 75 14.47 10.79 -7.55
CA VAL A 75 14.05 10.03 -8.72
C VAL A 75 12.53 9.94 -8.77
N VAL A 76 11.94 10.37 -9.88
CA VAL A 76 10.49 10.51 -10.07
C VAL A 76 9.75 9.21 -9.78
N GLU A 77 10.24 8.09 -10.29
CA GLU A 77 9.61 6.78 -10.12
C GLU A 77 9.62 6.33 -8.65
N CYS A 78 10.71 6.60 -7.93
CA CYS A 78 10.78 6.32 -6.49
C CYS A 78 9.86 7.26 -5.70
N LEU A 79 9.78 8.54 -6.10
CA LEU A 79 8.91 9.52 -5.49
C LEU A 79 7.43 9.12 -5.63
N GLY A 80 7.04 8.57 -6.78
CA GLY A 80 5.72 7.97 -6.99
C GLY A 80 5.43 6.83 -6.02
N LEU A 81 6.32 5.83 -5.90
CA LEU A 81 6.13 4.73 -4.94
C LEU A 81 6.09 5.22 -3.48
N MET A 82 6.87 6.25 -3.14
CA MET A 82 6.84 6.86 -1.82
C MET A 82 5.48 7.52 -1.52
N SER A 83 4.84 8.16 -2.51
CA SER A 83 3.56 8.87 -2.31
C SER A 83 2.39 7.95 -2.01
N ILE A 84 2.48 6.68 -2.37
CA ILE A 84 1.47 5.65 -2.06
C ILE A 84 1.85 4.75 -0.87
N SER A 85 3.07 4.86 -0.34
CA SER A 85 3.56 3.97 0.70
C SER A 85 2.82 4.10 2.03
N PHE A 86 2.90 3.07 2.87
CA PHE A 86 2.40 3.12 4.25
C PHE A 86 3.33 3.90 5.20
N ASN A 87 4.53 4.28 4.76
CA ASN A 87 5.42 5.13 5.53
C ASN A 87 4.95 6.59 5.43
N GLU A 88 4.38 7.13 6.51
CA GLU A 88 3.80 8.47 6.54
C GLU A 88 4.82 9.57 6.25
N GLN A 89 6.07 9.40 6.70
CA GLN A 89 7.14 10.38 6.47
C GLN A 89 7.50 10.42 4.98
N TRP A 90 7.67 9.27 4.34
CA TRP A 90 7.94 9.19 2.90
C TRP A 90 6.79 9.75 2.08
N ARG A 91 5.56 9.41 2.45
CA ARG A 91 4.37 9.93 1.78
C ARG A 91 4.27 11.44 1.90
N ALA A 92 4.44 12.00 3.09
CA ALA A 92 4.42 13.46 3.30
C ALA A 92 5.54 14.17 2.51
N GLN A 93 6.74 13.60 2.50
CA GLN A 93 7.86 14.12 1.71
C GLN A 93 7.57 14.10 0.21
N ALA A 94 7.04 12.99 -0.31
CA ALA A 94 6.73 12.83 -1.72
C ALA A 94 5.62 13.78 -2.18
N LEU A 95 4.51 13.82 -1.45
CA LEU A 95 3.40 14.71 -1.74
C LEU A 95 3.84 16.18 -1.71
N GLY A 96 4.65 16.57 -0.73
CA GLY A 96 5.18 17.93 -0.66
C GLY A 96 6.17 18.28 -1.78
N GLN A 97 6.77 17.30 -2.47
CA GLN A 97 7.57 17.56 -3.67
C GLN A 97 6.70 17.63 -4.92
N ILE A 98 5.72 16.74 -5.05
CA ILE A 98 4.75 16.73 -6.16
C ILE A 98 3.94 18.03 -6.19
N GLU A 99 3.49 18.54 -5.03
CA GLU A 99 2.81 19.84 -4.95
C GLU A 99 3.69 21.02 -5.39
N ARG A 100 5.00 20.94 -5.16
CA ARG A 100 5.95 22.02 -5.50
C ARG A 100 6.35 21.98 -6.97
N ASP A 101 6.37 20.80 -7.58
CA ASP A 101 6.70 20.60 -8.99
C ASP A 101 5.65 19.71 -9.67
N PRO A 102 4.60 20.32 -10.27
CA PRO A 102 3.56 19.59 -10.99
C PRO A 102 4.08 18.74 -12.15
N THR A 103 5.28 19.05 -12.69
CA THR A 103 5.85 18.27 -13.80
C THR A 103 6.25 16.85 -13.38
N VAL A 104 6.37 16.59 -12.07
CA VAL A 104 6.57 15.24 -11.53
C VAL A 104 5.38 14.34 -11.87
N LEU A 105 4.15 14.85 -11.76
CA LEU A 105 2.96 14.07 -12.08
C LEU A 105 2.91 13.76 -13.58
N ASP A 106 3.17 14.76 -14.44
CA ASP A 106 3.24 14.57 -15.90
C ASP A 106 4.26 13.48 -16.28
N ARG A 107 5.42 13.46 -15.61
CA ARG A 107 6.46 12.45 -15.84
C ARG A 107 6.04 11.05 -15.36
N LEU A 108 5.33 10.96 -14.23
CA LEU A 108 4.79 9.69 -13.76
C LEU A 108 3.75 9.14 -14.75
N VAL A 109 2.82 9.98 -15.20
CA VAL A 109 1.80 9.63 -16.20
C VAL A 109 2.43 9.24 -17.54
N ALA A 110 3.52 9.89 -17.94
CA ALA A 110 4.26 9.53 -19.15
C ALA A 110 4.94 8.14 -19.06
N ILE A 111 5.18 7.61 -17.85
CA ILE A 111 5.76 6.29 -17.62
C ILE A 111 4.66 5.24 -17.40
N CYS A 112 3.62 5.59 -16.65
CA CYS A 112 2.47 4.76 -16.31
C CYS A 112 1.21 5.62 -16.49
N SER A 113 0.48 5.41 -17.59
CA SER A 113 -0.70 6.22 -17.93
C SER A 113 -1.78 6.19 -16.85
N ASP A 114 -1.87 5.08 -16.12
CA ASP A 114 -2.92 4.81 -15.16
C ASP A 114 -2.50 5.23 -13.74
N TRP A 115 -1.41 6.00 -13.61
CA TRP A 115 -0.85 6.38 -12.32
C TRP A 115 -1.85 7.09 -11.40
N GLU A 116 -2.65 8.02 -11.94
CA GLU A 116 -3.67 8.73 -11.16
C GLU A 116 -4.75 7.77 -10.63
N ASP A 117 -5.24 6.87 -11.48
CA ASP A 117 -6.22 5.85 -11.11
C ASP A 117 -5.67 4.89 -10.03
N ILE A 118 -4.37 4.56 -10.09
CA ILE A 118 -3.68 3.75 -9.08
C ILE A 118 -3.66 4.50 -7.74
N VAL A 119 -3.30 5.79 -7.73
CA VAL A 119 -3.28 6.60 -6.51
C VAL A 119 -4.68 6.68 -5.88
N ASP A 120 -5.70 6.96 -6.68
CA ASP A 120 -7.09 7.01 -6.21
C ASP A 120 -7.55 5.66 -5.65
N SER A 121 -7.20 4.56 -6.32
CA SER A 121 -7.49 3.20 -5.87
C SER A 121 -6.83 2.87 -4.53
N VAL A 122 -5.59 3.33 -4.29
CA VAL A 122 -4.90 3.18 -3.01
C VAL A 122 -5.59 3.98 -1.91
N LEU A 123 -5.95 5.24 -2.19
CA LEU A 123 -6.64 6.10 -1.23
C LEU A 123 -8.00 5.51 -0.84
N GLU A 124 -8.77 5.03 -1.80
CA GLU A 124 -10.02 4.33 -1.55
C GLU A 124 -9.81 3.07 -0.69
N ALA A 125 -8.78 2.28 -1.01
CA ALA A 125 -8.49 1.05 -0.29
C ALA A 125 -8.14 1.34 1.17
N LEU A 126 -7.36 2.38 1.44
CA LEU A 126 -7.03 2.85 2.78
C LEU A 126 -8.27 3.27 3.59
N ILE A 127 -9.22 3.98 2.95
CA ILE A 127 -10.47 4.41 3.59
C ILE A 127 -11.37 3.22 3.96
N LYS A 128 -11.48 2.22 3.07
CA LYS A 128 -12.34 1.04 3.27
C LYS A 128 -11.90 0.15 4.44
N ASP A 129 -10.60 0.07 4.75
CA ASP A 129 -10.14 -0.60 5.98
C ASP A 129 -10.51 0.19 7.24
N GLY A 130 -10.41 1.52 7.22
CA GLY A 130 -10.88 2.38 8.30
C GLY A 130 -12.37 2.19 8.60
N GLN A 131 -13.21 2.11 7.56
CA GLN A 131 -14.64 1.82 7.71
C GLN A 131 -14.88 0.39 8.21
N SER A 132 -14.22 -0.61 7.62
CA SER A 132 -14.38 -2.02 8.05
C SER A 132 -13.96 -2.25 9.50
N LYS A 133 -12.91 -1.56 9.99
CA LYS A 133 -12.49 -1.60 11.40
C LYS A 133 -13.53 -0.96 12.32
N ARG A 134 -14.08 0.21 11.95
CA ARG A 134 -15.14 0.89 12.72
C ARG A 134 -16.41 0.03 12.82
N ASP A 135 -16.82 -0.59 11.72
CA ASP A 135 -18.02 -1.42 11.68
C ASP A 135 -17.89 -2.66 12.57
N ARG A 136 -16.71 -3.29 12.59
CA ARG A 136 -16.40 -4.44 13.45
C ARG A 136 -16.41 -4.07 14.93
N LEU A 137 -15.85 -2.91 15.28
CA LEU A 137 -15.85 -2.41 16.66
C LEU A 137 -17.29 -2.11 17.14
N ALA A 138 -18.08 -1.44 16.31
CA ALA A 138 -19.49 -1.16 16.59
C ALA A 138 -20.37 -2.43 16.65
N ALA A 139 -19.99 -3.50 15.95
CA ALA A 139 -20.66 -4.80 16.06
C ALA A 139 -20.29 -5.52 17.38
N ALA A 140 -19.01 -5.51 17.76
CA ALA A 140 -18.54 -6.11 19.00
C ALA A 140 -19.14 -5.44 20.26
N ASP A 141 -19.26 -4.10 20.25
CA ASP A 141 -19.89 -3.36 21.34
C ASP A 141 -21.39 -3.69 21.48
N ARG A 142 -22.09 -3.88 20.36
CA ARG A 142 -23.51 -4.29 20.35
C ARG A 142 -23.69 -5.70 20.91
N ASP A 143 -22.83 -6.64 20.54
CA ASP A 143 -22.84 -8.01 21.07
C ASP A 143 -22.53 -8.05 22.58
N LEU A 144 -21.56 -7.24 23.04
CA LEU A 144 -21.23 -7.12 24.45
C LEU A 144 -22.40 -6.57 25.27
N PHE A 145 -23.08 -5.53 24.76
CA PHE A 145 -24.24 -4.93 25.40
C PHE A 145 -25.41 -5.92 25.50
N GLN A 146 -25.69 -6.69 24.45
CA GLN A 146 -26.73 -7.72 24.47
C GLN A 146 -26.43 -8.85 25.47
N ARG A 147 -25.17 -9.30 25.55
CA ARG A 147 -24.75 -10.33 26.51
C ARG A 147 -24.88 -9.86 27.96
N GLN A 148 -24.49 -8.62 28.27
CA GLN A 148 -24.65 -8.05 29.62
C GLN A 148 -26.14 -7.89 30.02
N HIS A 149 -27.01 -7.57 29.05
CA HIS A 149 -28.44 -7.45 29.30
C HIS A 149 -29.14 -8.79 29.56
N MET A 150 -28.63 -9.89 29.00
CA MET A 150 -29.12 -11.24 29.28
C MET A 150 -28.68 -11.76 30.65
N ILE A 151 -27.45 -11.44 31.08
CA ILE A 151 -26.92 -11.87 32.39
C ILE A 151 -27.63 -11.18 33.57
N ARG A 152 -28.15 -9.95 33.39
CA ARG A 152 -28.89 -9.22 34.44
C ARG A 152 -30.38 -9.59 34.57
N ARG A 153 -30.87 -10.58 33.81
CA ARG A 153 -32.27 -11.06 33.86
C ARG A 153 -32.44 -12.42 34.53
N HIS A 154 -31.42 -12.92 35.23
CA HIS A 154 -31.49 -14.07 36.13
C HIS A 154 -31.07 -13.62 37.53
#